data_AF-A0A7S0C3C4-F1
#
_entry.id   AF-A0A7S0C3C4-F1
#
_cell.length_a   1.000
_cell.length_b   1.000
_cell.length_c   1.000
_cell.angle_alpha   90.00
_cell.angle_beta   90.00
_cell.angle_gamma   90.00
#
_symmetry.space_group_name_H-M   'P 1'
#
loop_
_entity.id
_entity.type
_entity.pdbx_description
1 polymer ?
#
loop_
_entity_poly.entity_id
_entity_poly.type
_entity_poly.pdbx_seq_one_letter_code
_entity_poly.pdbx_strand_id
1 'polypeptide(L)'
;DPFVTVTLHDVKFSGDGNNDNNLASLGQKIAVETTHETSCVNDNGFCPAWNETKGKEFTVLNPDIAIFHFNVQDADMVSSADIADAAVPVAALKKGFRNIQLHDKKSNRRRGPFDFATLLIEIVF
;
A
#
# COMPACT_ATOMS: atom_id res chain seq x y z
N ASP A 1 6.09 0.63 18.64
CA ASP A 1 4.67 0.41 18.29
C ASP A 1 4.42 0.37 16.79
N PRO A 2 4.40 -0.81 16.14
CA PRO A 2 4.22 -0.88 14.69
C PRO A 2 2.79 -0.59 14.21
N PHE A 3 2.70 0.13 13.09
CA PHE A 3 1.49 0.34 12.30
C PHE A 3 1.77 0.14 10.81
N VAL A 4 0.72 -0.06 10.01
CA VAL A 4 0.83 -0.24 8.56
C VAL A 4 0.10 0.89 7.83
N THR A 5 0.80 1.49 6.88
CA THR A 5 0.23 2.38 5.88
C THR A 5 0.11 1.62 4.56
N VAL A 6 -1.09 1.60 3.98
CA VAL A 6 -1.36 1.05 2.65
C VAL A 6 -1.76 2.19 1.71
N THR A 7 -0.97 2.40 0.67
CA THR A 7 -1.21 3.41 -0.37
C THR A 7 -1.47 2.73 -1.70
N LEU A 8 -2.60 3.03 -2.33
CA LEU A 8 -2.85 2.73 -3.73
C LEU A 8 -2.33 3.89 -4.58
N HIS A 9 -1.31 3.63 -5.40
CA HIS A 9 -0.84 4.54 -6.42
C HIS A 9 -1.51 4.18 -7.75
N ASP A 10 -2.19 5.14 -8.37
CA ASP A 10 -2.93 4.94 -9.63
C ASP A 10 -2.84 6.21 -10.50
N VAL A 11 -3.44 6.17 -11.68
CA VAL A 11 -3.52 7.29 -12.63
C VAL A 11 -4.98 7.53 -12.99
N LYS A 12 -5.40 8.79 -13.07
CA LYS A 12 -6.68 9.20 -13.63
C LYS A 12 -6.45 9.84 -15.00
N PHE A 13 -7.25 9.45 -16.00
CA PHE A 13 -7.25 10.09 -17.31
C PHE A 13 -8.30 11.21 -17.34
N SER A 14 -7.88 12.41 -17.73
CA SER A 14 -8.77 13.54 -17.94
C SER A 14 -9.53 13.34 -19.27
N GLY A 15 -10.86 13.22 -19.20
CA GLY A 15 -11.74 13.01 -20.37
C GLY A 15 -12.83 11.94 -20.19
N ASP A 16 -12.78 11.08 -19.17
CA ASP A 16 -13.78 10.01 -18.94
C ASP A 16 -15.05 10.49 -18.19
N GLY A 17 -15.33 11.79 -18.24
CA GLY A 17 -16.53 12.42 -17.68
C GLY A 17 -17.08 13.45 -18.65
N ASN A 18 -18.32 13.24 -19.08
CA ASN A 18 -19.09 14.10 -19.98
C ASN A 18 -19.00 15.61 -19.60
N ASN A 19 -18.72 16.48 -20.58
CA ASN A 19 -18.84 17.97 -20.60
C ASN A 19 -17.60 18.89 -20.44
N ASP A 20 -16.36 18.43 -20.53
CA ASP A 20 -15.22 19.36 -20.62
C ASP A 20 -14.90 19.72 -22.08
N ASN A 21 -15.51 20.78 -22.61
CA ASN A 21 -15.23 21.34 -23.96
C ASN A 21 -13.82 21.98 -24.08
N ASN A 22 -12.89 21.67 -23.17
CA ASN A 22 -11.57 22.27 -23.14
C ASN A 22 -10.56 21.29 -23.77
N LEU A 23 -10.24 21.51 -25.05
CA LEU A 23 -9.28 20.70 -25.83
C LEU A 23 -7.91 20.55 -25.14
N ALA A 24 -7.57 21.45 -24.21
CA ALA A 24 -6.33 21.42 -23.43
C ALA A 24 -6.27 20.31 -22.36
N SER A 25 -7.40 19.69 -21.96
CA SER A 25 -7.43 18.63 -20.93
C SER A 25 -7.51 17.21 -21.51
N LEU A 26 -7.63 17.08 -22.83
CA LEU A 26 -7.77 15.79 -23.51
C LEU A 26 -6.45 15.00 -23.42
N GLY A 27 -6.45 13.90 -22.65
CA GLY A 27 -5.30 13.02 -22.52
C GLY A 27 -4.30 13.39 -21.41
N GLN A 28 -4.66 14.32 -20.52
CA GLN A 28 -3.84 14.56 -19.32
C GLN A 28 -3.93 13.36 -18.37
N LYS A 29 -2.76 12.81 -18.00
CA LYS A 29 -2.62 11.78 -16.97
C LYS A 29 -2.32 12.43 -15.63
N ILE A 30 -3.14 12.15 -14.62
CA ILE A 30 -3.00 12.70 -13.27
C ILE A 30 -2.69 11.54 -12.33
N ALA A 31 -1.55 11.57 -11.64
CA ALA A 31 -1.27 10.61 -10.57
C ALA A 31 -2.26 10.82 -9.42
N VAL A 32 -2.85 9.74 -8.93
CA VAL A 32 -3.78 9.76 -7.79
C VAL A 32 -3.34 8.74 -6.76
N GLU A 33 -3.51 9.10 -5.49
CA GLU A 33 -3.15 8.26 -4.37
C GLU A 33 -4.32 8.16 -3.40
N THR A 34 -4.57 6.96 -2.89
CA THR A 34 -5.52 6.73 -1.79
C THR A 34 -4.82 5.94 -0.70
N THR A 35 -4.85 6.46 0.52
CA THR A 35 -4.07 5.92 1.65
C THR A 35 -4.98 5.50 2.79
N HIS A 36 -4.57 4.44 3.49
CA HIS A 36 -5.14 4.01 4.75
C HIS A 36 -4.04 3.65 5.73
N GLU A 37 -4.25 3.99 6.99
CA GLU A 37 -3.34 3.71 8.10
C GLU A 37 -4.09 2.88 9.14
N THR A 38 -3.45 1.81 9.63
CA THR A 38 -3.98 1.02 10.75
C THR A 38 -3.71 1.71 12.07
N SER A 39 -4.38 1.27 13.14
CA SER A 39 -3.94 1.64 14.50
C SER A 39 -2.55 1.08 14.81
N CYS A 40 -1.85 1.67 15.78
CA CYS A 40 -0.60 1.13 16.30
C CYS A 40 -0.85 -0.11 17.17
N VAL A 41 0.08 -1.07 17.13
CA VAL A 41 0.10 -2.20 18.07
C VAL A 41 1.20 -1.95 19.09
N ASN A 42 0.83 -1.87 20.36
CA ASN A 42 1.79 -1.50 21.40
C ASN A 42 2.78 -2.63 21.71
N ASP A 43 4.07 -2.30 21.79
CA ASP A 43 5.19 -3.14 22.24
C ASP A 43 5.29 -4.52 21.56
N ASN A 44 4.81 -4.66 20.32
CA ASN A 44 4.82 -5.93 19.60
C ASN A 44 5.38 -5.82 18.17
N GLY A 45 6.71 -5.87 18.05
CA GLY A 45 7.41 -5.92 16.76
C GLY A 45 7.60 -7.33 16.18
N PHE A 46 7.31 -8.39 16.94
CA PHE A 46 7.56 -9.77 16.51
C PHE A 46 6.39 -10.38 15.73
N CYS A 47 5.17 -10.19 16.23
CA CYS A 47 3.95 -10.68 15.60
C CYS A 47 2.76 -9.72 15.84
N PRO A 48 2.87 -8.46 15.39
CA PRO A 48 1.76 -7.51 15.50
C PRO A 48 0.50 -8.02 14.79
N ALA A 49 -0.65 -7.79 15.42
CA ALA A 49 -1.96 -8.13 14.88
C ALA A 49 -2.84 -6.87 14.92
N TRP A 50 -3.08 -6.28 13.75
CA TRP A 50 -3.86 -5.04 13.62
C TRP A 50 -5.38 -5.25 13.69
N ASN A 51 -5.85 -6.47 13.42
CA ASN A 51 -7.26 -6.87 13.59
C ASN A 51 -8.28 -5.92 12.91
N GLU A 52 -7.99 -5.49 11.68
CA GLU A 52 -8.88 -4.67 10.86
C GLU A 52 -10.17 -5.45 10.50
N THR A 53 -11.20 -5.34 11.35
CA THR A 53 -12.42 -6.18 11.30
C THR A 53 -13.24 -6.13 10.02
N LYS A 54 -13.10 -5.07 9.20
CA LYS A 54 -13.88 -4.89 7.95
C LYS A 54 -13.01 -4.81 6.70
N GLY A 55 -11.69 -4.91 6.84
CA GLY A 55 -10.75 -4.57 5.76
C GLY A 55 -10.91 -3.12 5.27
N LYS A 56 -10.11 -2.74 4.28
CA LYS A 56 -10.19 -1.43 3.62
C LYS A 56 -10.48 -1.60 2.14
N GLU A 57 -11.51 -0.91 1.66
CA GLU A 57 -11.85 -0.83 0.24
C GLU A 57 -11.05 0.29 -0.44
N PHE A 58 -10.57 -0.01 -1.65
CA PHE A 58 -9.87 0.92 -2.52
C PHE A 58 -10.49 0.89 -3.92
N THR A 59 -10.71 2.06 -4.51
CA THR A 59 -11.17 2.17 -5.90
C THR A 59 -9.97 2.19 -6.82
N VAL A 60 -9.80 1.11 -7.59
CA VAL A 60 -8.76 1.02 -8.62
C VAL A 60 -9.33 1.52 -9.95
N LEU A 61 -8.72 2.57 -10.50
CA LEU A 61 -9.06 3.15 -11.79
C LEU A 61 -8.39 2.38 -12.93
N ASN A 62 -7.11 2.04 -12.79
CA ASN A 62 -6.33 1.36 -13.84
C ASN A 62 -5.55 0.16 -13.30
N PRO A 63 -6.19 -1.02 -13.21
CA PRO A 63 -5.58 -2.22 -12.62
C PRO A 63 -4.25 -2.66 -13.26
N ASP A 64 -4.02 -2.33 -14.52
CA ASP A 64 -2.80 -2.71 -15.26
C ASP A 64 -1.55 -1.94 -14.82
N ILE A 65 -1.73 -0.74 -14.25
CA ILE A 65 -0.62 0.15 -13.86
C ILE A 65 -0.66 0.56 -12.39
N ALA A 66 -1.77 0.28 -11.70
CA ALA A 66 -1.92 0.59 -10.29
C ALA A 66 -1.03 -0.31 -9.41
N ILE A 67 -0.52 0.26 -8.32
CA ILE A 67 0.38 -0.42 -7.38
C ILE A 67 -0.12 -0.19 -5.96
N PHE A 68 -0.26 -1.26 -5.19
CA PHE A 68 -0.37 -1.17 -3.75
C PHE A 68 1.02 -1.12 -3.13
N HIS A 69 1.24 -0.13 -2.29
CA HIS A 69 2.44 0.04 -1.49
C HIS A 69 2.07 -0.13 -0.01
N PHE A 70 2.73 -1.08 0.64
CA PHE A 70 2.58 -1.39 2.06
C PHE A 70 3.84 -0.89 2.77
N ASN A 71 3.66 -0.07 3.80
CA ASN A 71 4.75 0.46 4.61
C ASN A 71 4.49 0.16 6.08
N VAL A 72 5.43 -0.49 6.75
CA VAL A 72 5.38 -0.78 8.19
C VAL A 72 6.25 0.23 8.90
N GLN A 73 5.69 0.94 9.86
CA GLN A 73 6.32 2.06 10.54
C GLN A 73 6.23 1.91 12.05
N ASP A 74 7.16 2.53 12.79
CA ASP A 74 7.15 2.58 14.25
C ASP A 74 6.68 3.95 14.75
N ALA A 75 5.66 3.97 15.62
CA ALA A 75 5.08 5.19 16.20
C ALA A 75 5.88 5.77 17.37
N ASP A 76 6.75 4.99 18.04
CA ASP A 76 7.50 5.46 19.22
C ASP A 76 8.73 6.30 18.86
N MET A 77 9.10 6.31 17.59
CA MET A 77 10.27 7.02 17.11
C MET A 77 9.89 8.48 16.84
N VAL A 78 10.70 9.42 17.37
CA VAL A 78 10.52 10.89 17.25
C VAL A 78 10.32 11.34 15.80
N SER A 79 10.84 10.58 14.84
CA SER A 79 10.38 10.55 13.45
C SER A 79 9.84 9.16 13.18
N SER A 80 8.60 9.03 12.68
CA SER A 80 8.01 7.74 12.30
C SER A 80 8.98 6.96 11.43
N ALA A 81 9.62 5.95 12.04
CA ALA A 81 10.73 5.26 11.39
C ALA A 81 10.13 4.17 10.51
N ASP A 82 10.38 4.26 9.21
CA ASP A 82 10.05 3.17 8.30
C ASP A 82 10.84 1.92 8.71
N ILE A 83 10.12 0.86 9.08
CA ILE A 83 10.70 -0.44 9.42
C ILE A 83 10.93 -1.21 8.13
N ALA A 84 9.91 -1.33 7.28
CA ALA A 84 9.93 -2.16 6.09
C ALA A 84 8.85 -1.74 5.08
N ASP A 85 9.05 -2.02 3.80
CA ASP A 85 8.07 -1.76 2.76
C ASP A 85 7.84 -2.95 1.81
N ALA A 86 6.80 -2.87 0.98
CA ALA A 86 6.53 -3.76 -0.14
C ALA A 86 5.64 -3.06 -1.17
N ALA A 87 5.97 -3.20 -2.46
CA ALA A 87 5.14 -2.72 -3.56
C ALA A 87 4.66 -3.91 -4.41
N VAL A 88 3.35 -4.00 -4.64
CA VAL A 88 2.71 -5.08 -5.38
C VAL A 88 1.78 -4.48 -6.45
N PRO A 89 2.04 -4.71 -7.75
CA PRO A 89 1.10 -4.30 -8.80
C PRO A 89 -0.28 -4.94 -8.60
N VAL A 90 -1.35 -4.20 -8.86
CA VAL A 90 -2.73 -4.71 -8.73
C VAL A 90 -2.92 -5.95 -9.62
N ALA A 91 -2.41 -5.91 -10.86
CA ALA A 91 -2.43 -7.04 -11.78
C ALA A 91 -1.73 -8.32 -11.25
N ALA A 92 -0.86 -8.21 -10.25
CA ALA A 92 -0.15 -9.34 -9.64
C ALA A 92 -0.83 -9.87 -8.36
N LEU A 93 -1.89 -9.21 -7.88
CA LEU A 93 -2.60 -9.63 -6.68
C LEU A 93 -3.34 -10.95 -6.89
N LYS A 94 -3.35 -11.78 -5.84
CA LYS A 94 -4.09 -13.05 -5.81
C LYS A 94 -5.02 -13.05 -4.60
N LYS A 95 -6.33 -13.23 -4.84
CA LYS A 95 -7.39 -13.30 -3.81
C LYS A 95 -7.06 -14.26 -2.66
N GLY A 96 -7.55 -13.99 -1.46
CA GLY A 96 -7.42 -14.80 -0.25
C GLY A 96 -6.24 -14.40 0.64
N PHE A 97 -5.88 -15.25 1.60
CA PHE A 97 -4.77 -15.01 2.51
C PHE A 97 -3.40 -15.09 1.79
N ARG A 98 -2.57 -14.06 1.95
CA ARG A 98 -1.24 -13.96 1.33
C ARG A 98 -0.24 -13.36 2.31
N ASN A 99 0.97 -13.91 2.30
CA ASN A 99 2.13 -13.26 2.92
C ASN A 99 2.78 -12.35 1.88
N ILE A 100 2.85 -11.07 2.18
CA ILE A 100 3.66 -10.11 1.44
C ILE A 100 5.05 -10.09 2.07
N GLN A 101 6.07 -10.42 1.26
CA GLN A 101 7.46 -10.29 1.70
C GLN A 101 7.83 -8.81 1.79
N LEU A 102 8.25 -8.40 2.99
CA LEU A 102 8.72 -7.04 3.24
C LEU A 102 10.21 -6.92 2.90
N HIS A 103 10.66 -5.70 2.61
CA HIS A 103 12.05 -5.37 2.37
C HIS A 103 12.50 -4.17 3.18
N ASP A 104 13.81 -4.05 3.36
CA ASP A 104 14.40 -2.85 3.92
C ASP A 104 14.29 -1.70 2.92
N LYS A 105 13.54 -0.65 3.28
CA LYS A 105 13.37 0.56 2.48
C LYS A 105 14.70 1.23 2.10
N LYS A 106 15.71 1.16 2.98
CA LYS A 106 17.00 1.86 2.76
C LYS A 106 17.89 1.11 1.78
N SER A 107 17.97 -0.22 1.89
CA SER A 107 18.88 -1.03 1.07
C SER A 107 18.19 -1.76 -0.08
N ASN A 108 16.86 -1.71 -0.14
CA ASN A 108 16.02 -2.52 -1.04
C ASN A 108 16.35 -4.02 -0.98
N ARG A 109 16.74 -4.51 0.21
CA ARG A 109 17.14 -5.90 0.41
C ARG A 109 16.01 -6.67 1.08
N ARG A 110 15.72 -7.83 0.51
CA ARG A 110 14.82 -8.85 1.06
C ARG A 110 15.55 -9.93 1.86
N ARG A 111 16.86 -9.77 2.08
CA ARG A 111 17.72 -10.78 2.72
C ARG A 111 18.33 -10.30 4.02
N GLY A 112 18.73 -11.26 4.85
CA GLY A 112 19.32 -11.00 6.16
C GLY A 112 18.22 -10.72 7.19
N PRO A 113 18.25 -9.56 7.88
CA PRO A 113 17.26 -9.27 8.92
C PRO A 113 15.79 -9.32 8.46
N PHE A 114 15.54 -9.17 7.15
CA PHE A 114 14.20 -9.18 6.55
C PHE A 114 13.82 -10.50 5.88
N ASP A 115 14.63 -11.56 5.98
CA ASP A 115 14.35 -12.87 5.34
C ASP A 115 12.97 -13.42 5.76
N PHE A 116 12.56 -13.16 7.01
CA PHE A 116 11.29 -13.62 7.58
C PHE A 116 10.30 -12.50 7.83
N ALA A 117 10.59 -11.26 7.41
CA ALA A 117 9.70 -10.13 7.58
C ALA A 117 8.56 -10.22 6.57
N THR A 118 7.37 -10.55 7.04
CA THR A 118 6.18 -10.71 6.19
C THR A 118 4.96 -10.02 6.79
N LEU A 119 4.10 -9.50 5.93
CA LEU A 119 2.77 -9.03 6.29
C LEU A 119 1.72 -10.02 5.78
N LEU A 120 0.96 -10.62 6.69
CA LEU A 120 -0.18 -11.47 6.34
C LEU A 120 -1.40 -10.59 6.07
N ILE A 121 -1.97 -10.69 4.88
CA ILE A 121 -3.18 -9.96 4.47
C ILE A 121 -4.21 -10.90 3.87
N GLU A 122 -5.47 -10.50 3.91
CA GLU A 122 -6.54 -11.07 3.09
C GLU A 122 -6.89 -10.12 1.95
N ILE A 123 -6.88 -10.62 0.72
CA ILE A 123 -7.25 -9.85 -0.47
C ILE A 123 -8.64 -10.29 -0.94
N VAL A 124 -9.53 -9.33 -1.11
CA VAL A 124 -10.87 -9.50 -1.70
C VAL A 124 -11.02 -8.54 -2.88
N PHE A 125 -11.65 -9.01 -3.96
CA PHE A 125 -12.06 -8.23 -5.12
C PHE A 125 -13.58 -8.21 -5.19
#